data_AF-A0A7C5Y158-F1
#
_entry.id   AF-A0A7C5Y158-F1
#
_cell.length_a   1.000
_cell.length_b   1.000
_cell.length_c   1.000
_cell.angle_alpha   90.00
_cell.angle_beta   90.00
_cell.angle_gamma   90.00
#
_symmetry.space_group_name_H-M   'P 1'
#
loop_
_entity.id
_entity.type
_entity.pdbx_description
1 polymer ?
#
loop_
_entity_poly.entity_id
_entity_poly.type
_entity_poly.pdbx_seq_one_letter_code
_entity_poly.pdbx_strand_id
1 'polypeptide(L)'
;MKIMSQDKNDSSENKFTVDKARLYPRIYRINEKEIKNYRSECSFYEIRIVEYKKDLKIYAAYCKVLNRYLTIYEAQLCVNYWEKCPYRYTENVIRRSGQI
;
A
#
# COMPACT_ATOMS: atom_id res chain seq x y z
N MET A 1 -20.75 44.15 -6.73
CA MET A 1 -21.51 43.31 -5.79
C MET A 1 -21.89 42.01 -6.50
N LYS A 2 -21.76 40.84 -5.82
CA LYS A 2 -22.03 39.43 -6.23
C LYS A 2 -21.11 38.89 -7.36
N ILE A 3 -20.09 38.05 -7.13
CA ILE A 3 -19.96 36.66 -6.60
C ILE A 3 -20.70 35.60 -7.43
N MET A 4 -20.00 34.47 -7.64
CA MET A 4 -20.42 33.10 -8.04
C MET A 4 -20.21 32.79 -9.53
N SER A 5 -19.62 31.68 -10.01
CA SER A 5 -19.06 30.43 -9.43
C SER A 5 -18.20 29.77 -10.54
N GLN A 6 -17.03 29.16 -10.24
CA GLN A 6 -16.76 27.70 -10.21
C GLN A 6 -17.32 26.93 -11.44
N ASP A 7 -16.57 26.10 -12.15
CA ASP A 7 -15.81 24.94 -11.65
C ASP A 7 -14.59 24.65 -12.54
N LYS A 8 -13.43 24.46 -11.90
CA LYS A 8 -12.23 23.92 -12.53
C LYS A 8 -12.31 22.40 -12.45
N ASN A 9 -12.19 21.77 -13.62
CA ASN A 9 -11.98 20.34 -13.82
C ASN A 9 -10.91 19.82 -12.86
N ASP A 10 -11.32 19.10 -11.82
CA ASP A 10 -10.40 18.43 -10.92
C ASP A 10 -10.14 17.03 -11.44
N SER A 11 -8.86 16.77 -11.62
CA SER A 11 -8.33 15.54 -12.15
C SER A 11 -8.75 14.40 -11.24
N SER A 12 -9.29 13.34 -11.83
CA SER A 12 -9.59 12.09 -11.14
C SER A 12 -8.29 11.42 -10.70
N GLU A 13 -7.64 11.98 -9.68
CA GLU A 13 -6.74 11.24 -8.81
C GLU A 13 -7.60 10.16 -8.16
N ASN A 14 -7.33 8.92 -8.55
CA ASN A 14 -7.91 7.73 -7.94
C ASN A 14 -7.34 7.63 -6.50
N LYS A 15 -7.85 8.48 -5.62
CA LYS A 15 -7.58 8.48 -4.19
C LYS A 15 -8.28 7.23 -3.68
N PHE A 16 -7.54 6.13 -3.65
CA PHE A 16 -7.93 4.90 -2.96
C PHE A 16 -8.12 5.27 -1.49
N THR A 17 -9.31 5.74 -1.13
CA THR A 17 -9.65 6.04 0.24
C THR A 17 -9.70 4.70 0.95
N VAL A 18 -8.91 4.61 2.00
CA VAL A 18 -8.65 3.42 2.80
C VAL A 18 -9.87 3.17 3.69
N ASP A 19 -11.07 3.23 3.13
CA ASP A 19 -12.30 3.40 3.90
C ASP A 19 -12.82 2.08 4.50
N LYS A 20 -12.24 0.92 4.21
CA LYS A 20 -12.66 -0.36 4.83
C LYS A 20 -11.55 -1.38 5.15
N ALA A 21 -10.28 -0.99 5.08
CA ALA A 21 -9.25 -1.84 5.66
C ALA A 21 -9.24 -1.60 7.17
N ARG A 22 -9.74 -2.58 7.96
CA ARG A 22 -9.51 -2.67 9.41
C ARG A 22 -8.02 -2.92 9.70
N LEU A 23 -7.17 -2.01 9.26
CA LEU A 23 -5.75 -2.02 9.52
C LEU A 23 -5.58 -1.90 11.04
N TYR A 24 -5.09 -2.96 11.67
CA TYR A 24 -4.63 -2.92 13.04
C TYR A 24 -3.27 -2.25 13.06
N PRO A 25 -3.12 -0.96 13.44
CA PRO A 25 -1.91 -0.21 13.16
C PRO A 25 -0.67 -0.91 13.70
N ARG A 26 -0.73 -1.49 14.89
CA ARG A 26 0.40 -2.20 15.49
C ARG A 26 0.91 -3.37 14.66
N ILE A 27 0.05 -4.01 13.89
CA ILE A 27 0.38 -5.20 13.09
C ILE A 27 1.01 -4.80 11.75
N TYR A 28 0.68 -3.63 11.20
CA TYR A 28 1.09 -3.21 9.84
C TYR A 28 2.02 -1.98 9.83
N ARG A 29 2.12 -1.24 10.94
CA ARG A 29 2.84 0.04 11.01
C ARG A 29 4.33 -0.17 11.16
N ILE A 30 5.06 0.30 10.16
CA ILE A 30 6.50 0.49 10.20
C ILE A 30 6.76 1.87 10.81
N ASN A 31 7.66 1.95 11.79
CA ASN A 31 8.07 3.25 12.34
C ASN A 31 8.91 3.99 11.30
N GLU A 32 8.75 5.32 11.22
CA GLU A 32 9.46 6.14 10.24
C GLU A 32 10.98 5.95 10.28
N LYS A 33 11.55 5.89 11.50
CA LYS A 33 12.98 5.67 11.73
C LYS A 33 13.48 4.30 11.25
N GLU A 34 12.58 3.33 11.09
CA GLU A 34 12.87 1.95 10.73
C GLU A 34 12.58 1.63 9.27
N ILE A 35 11.98 2.55 8.49
CA ILE A 35 11.60 2.33 7.08
C ILE A 35 12.74 1.74 6.25
N LYS A 36 13.98 2.19 6.49
CA LYS A 36 15.16 1.70 5.79
C LYS A 36 15.37 0.18 5.93
N ASN A 37 14.96 -0.41 7.05
CA ASN A 37 15.05 -1.85 7.32
C ASN A 37 13.94 -2.64 6.62
N TYR A 38 12.95 -1.94 6.05
CA TYR A 38 11.81 -2.53 5.34
C TYR A 38 11.87 -2.28 3.83
N ARG A 39 13.03 -1.91 3.29
CA ARG A 39 13.24 -1.84 1.84
C ARG A 39 13.47 -3.24 1.28
N SER A 40 12.73 -3.59 0.23
CA SER A 40 12.89 -4.84 -0.51
C SER A 40 13.20 -4.52 -1.97
N GLU A 41 14.00 -5.36 -2.63
CA GLU A 41 14.25 -5.28 -4.08
C GLU A 41 13.14 -5.93 -4.91
N CYS A 42 12.13 -6.51 -4.25
CA CYS A 42 10.96 -7.04 -4.92
C CYS A 42 10.20 -5.95 -5.71
N SER A 43 10.06 -6.13 -7.02
CA SER A 43 9.34 -5.21 -7.92
C SER A 43 7.85 -5.03 -7.57
N PHE A 44 7.27 -5.94 -6.78
CA PHE A 44 5.88 -5.91 -6.37
C PHE A 44 5.66 -5.38 -4.95
N TYR A 45 6.73 -5.01 -4.24
CA TYR A 45 6.68 -4.51 -2.88
C TYR A 45 6.81 -3.00 -2.86
N GLU A 46 5.97 -2.34 -2.06
CA GLU A 46 6.04 -0.89 -1.85
C GLU A 46 5.86 -0.53 -0.38
N ILE A 47 6.53 0.53 0.05
CA ILE A 47 6.17 1.22 1.29
C ILE A 47 5.23 2.37 0.92
N ARG A 48 4.04 2.39 1.54
CA ARG A 48 3.01 3.41 1.33
C ARG A 48 2.75 4.18 2.61
N ILE A 49 2.36 5.45 2.45
CA ILE A 49 1.84 6.27 3.54
C ILE A 49 0.32 6.12 3.55
N VAL A 50 -0.23 5.72 4.68
CA VAL A 50 -1.66 5.41 4.85
C VAL A 50 -2.22 6.32 5.94
N GLU A 51 -3.33 6.99 5.65
CA GLU A 51 -4.09 7.72 6.66
C GLU A 51 -4.96 6.73 7.46
N TYR A 52 -4.69 6.60 8.76
CA TYR A 52 -5.40 5.64 9.64
C TYR A 52 -6.53 6.31 10.42
N LYS A 53 -6.29 7.54 10.88
CA LYS A 53 -7.26 8.42 11.52
C LYS A 53 -7.00 9.83 11.00
N LYS A 54 -7.97 10.72 11.19
CA LYS A 54 -7.81 12.15 10.90
C LYS A 54 -6.47 12.62 11.46
N ASP A 55 -5.60 13.10 10.58
CA ASP A 55 -4.26 13.62 10.86
C ASP A 55 -3.22 12.59 11.38
N LEU A 56 -3.53 11.30 11.41
CA LEU A 56 -2.56 10.23 11.72
C LEU A 56 -2.21 9.41 10.49
N LYS A 57 -1.01 9.66 9.96
CA LYS A 57 -0.41 8.89 8.87
C LYS A 57 0.55 7.83 9.42
N ILE A 58 0.55 6.66 8.79
CA ILE A 58 1.44 5.55 9.12
C ILE A 58 2.14 5.06 7.86
N TYR A 59 3.32 4.45 8.01
CA TYR A 59 3.98 3.72 6.95
C TYR A 59 3.57 2.25 7.00
N ALA A 60 3.18 1.69 5.87
CA ALA A 60 2.79 0.29 5.76
C ALA A 60 3.37 -0.32 4.48
N ALA A 61 3.81 -1.56 4.59
CA ALA A 61 4.23 -2.35 3.45
C ALA A 61 3.01 -2.84 2.65
N TYR A 62 3.10 -2.81 1.33
CA TYR A 62 2.06 -3.22 0.40
C TYR A 62 2.60 -4.21 -0.62
N CYS A 63 1.87 -5.29 -0.85
CA CYS A 63 2.18 -6.26 -1.90
C CYS A 63 1.18 -6.11 -3.04
N LYS A 64 1.69 -5.78 -4.23
CA LYS A 64 0.86 -5.66 -5.44
C LYS A 64 0.26 -6.98 -5.89
N VAL A 65 0.99 -8.09 -5.76
CA VAL A 65 0.48 -9.42 -6.17
C VAL A 65 -0.72 -9.82 -5.33
N LEU A 66 -0.64 -9.65 -4.01
CA LEU A 66 -1.72 -9.99 -3.07
C LEU A 66 -2.78 -8.89 -2.97
N ASN A 67 -2.54 -7.74 -3.61
CA ASN A 67 -3.38 -6.54 -3.55
C ASN A 67 -3.78 -6.12 -2.12
N ARG A 68 -2.84 -6.19 -1.17
CA ARG A 68 -3.09 -5.84 0.25
C ARG A 68 -1.85 -5.35 0.97
N TYR A 69 -2.09 -4.73 2.12
CA TYR A 69 -1.04 -4.43 3.10
C TYR A 69 -0.49 -5.70 3.76
N LEU A 70 0.80 -5.69 4.02
CA LEU A 70 1.54 -6.76 4.69
C LEU A 70 1.69 -6.44 6.17
N THR A 71 1.52 -7.45 7.02
CA THR A 71 1.91 -7.33 8.42
C THR A 71 3.41 -7.06 8.53
N ILE A 72 3.88 -6.58 9.69
CA ILE A 72 5.30 -6.35 9.94
C ILE A 72 6.13 -7.60 9.69
N TYR A 73 5.64 -8.76 10.14
CA TYR A 73 6.31 -10.04 9.91
C TYR A 73 6.41 -10.37 8.41
N GLU A 74 5.31 -10.22 7.66
CA GLU A 74 5.31 -10.46 6.22
C GLU A 74 6.21 -9.48 5.45
N ALA A 75 6.27 -8.23 5.91
CA ALA A 75 7.15 -7.23 5.35
C ALA A 75 8.62 -7.63 5.54
N GLN A 76 9.01 -8.12 6.73
CA GLN A 76 10.35 -8.65 6.98
C GLN A 76 10.66 -9.87 6.12
N LEU A 77 9.70 -10.79 5.94
CA LEU A 77 9.87 -11.92 5.02
C LEU A 77 10.12 -11.44 3.59
N CYS A 78 9.40 -10.41 3.15
CA CYS A 78 9.59 -9.83 1.82
C CYS A 78 10.95 -9.13 1.67
N VAL A 79 11.45 -8.46 2.71
CA VAL A 79 12.79 -7.86 2.69
C VAL A 79 13.86 -8.93 2.54
N ASN A 80 13.80 -9.97 3.37
CA ASN A 80 14.88 -10.94 3.51
C ASN A 80 14.84 -12.05 2.45
N TYR A 81 13.66 -12.38 1.91
CA TYR A 81 13.45 -13.58 1.10
C TYR A 81 12.63 -13.34 -0.17
N TRP A 82 12.62 -12.12 -0.70
CA TRP A 82 11.83 -11.79 -1.90
C TRP A 82 12.12 -12.68 -3.10
N GLU A 83 13.38 -13.09 -3.31
CA GLU A 83 13.78 -13.93 -4.44
C GLU A 83 13.09 -15.29 -4.43
N LYS A 84 12.77 -15.80 -3.24
CA LYS A 84 12.09 -17.08 -3.01
C LYS A 84 10.58 -16.91 -2.81
N CYS A 85 10.05 -15.70 -3.02
CA CYS A 85 8.65 -15.41 -2.80
C CYS A 85 7.76 -16.23 -3.76
N PRO A 86 6.89 -17.13 -3.26
CA PRO A 86 6.07 -17.99 -4.11
C PRO A 86 5.08 -17.18 -4.95
N TYR A 87 4.66 -16.02 -4.46
CA TYR A 87 3.69 -15.15 -5.14
C TYR A 87 4.29 -14.41 -6.34
N ARG A 88 5.62 -14.30 -6.44
CA ARG A 88 6.25 -13.58 -7.56
C ARG A 88 5.93 -14.22 -8.92
N TYR A 89 5.74 -15.54 -8.94
CA TYR A 89 5.41 -16.30 -10.14
C TYR A 89 3.90 -16.36 -10.42
N THR A 90 3.07 -16.01 -9.44
CA THR A 90 1.60 -16.04 -9.57
C THR A 90 1.01 -14.74 -10.13
N GLU A 91 1.80 -13.66 -10.27
CA GLU A 91 1.33 -12.38 -10.85
C GLU A 91 0.69 -12.58 -12.23
N ASN A 92 1.33 -13.37 -13.09
CA ASN A 92 0.82 -13.70 -14.43
C ASN A 92 -0.48 -14.51 -14.41
N VAL A 93 -0.71 -15.29 -13.35
CA VAL A 93 -1.93 -16.10 -13.20
C VAL A 93 -3.09 -15.21 -12.77
N ILE A 94 -2.88 -14.35 -11.75
CA ILE A 94 -3.92 -13.48 -11.19
C ILE A 94 -4.40 -12.44 -12.22
N ARG A 95 -3.48 -11.86 -13.01
CA ARG A 95 -3.85 -10.90 -14.08
C ARG A 95 -4.67 -11.53 -15.21
N ARG A 96 -4.43 -12.81 -15.53
CA ARG A 96 -5.18 -13.52 -16.59
C ARG A 96 -6.58 -13.93 -16.16
N SER A 97 -6.81 -14.13 -14.86
CA SER A 97 -8.11 -14.47 -14.30
C SER A 97 -9.10 -13.31 -14.15
N GLY A 98 -8.73 -12.08 -14.52
CA GLY A 98 -9.65 -10.93 -14.54
C GLY A 98 -10.20 -10.51 -13.16
N GLN A 99 -9.47 -10.81 -12.08
CA GLN A 99 -9.89 -10.49 -10.70
C GLN A 99 -9.37 -9.11 -10.21
N ILE A 100 -9.11 -8.17 -11.13
CA ILE A 100 -8.73 -6.78 -10.83
C ILE A 100 -9.66 -5.85 -11.58
#